data_AF-A0A8I3A8Z9-F1
#
_entry.id   AF-A0A8I3A8Z9-F1
#
_cell.length_a   1.000
_cell.length_b   1.000
_cell.length_c   1.000
_cell.angle_alpha   90.00
_cell.angle_beta   90.00
_cell.angle_gamma   90.00
#
_symmetry.space_group_name_H-M   'P 1'
#
loop_
_entity.id
_entity.type
_entity.pdbx_description
1 polymer ?
#
loop_
_entity_poly.entity_id
_entity_poly.type
_entity_poly.pdbx_seq_one_letter_code
_entity_poly.pdbx_strand_id
1 'polypeptide(L)'
;MAETTEPQYQKGDRVEYRPVGGGNDNVAHSVGEVVDVLGSGADLRYSIKNDNTGKKTNYQALQHGEQLCSKANVLTNTSAQCAVDVLALDAKVKWISQAVIEQLKLAASVAKSIEYKRARLDKQTREWDAIRTERTSALDTVLESLGTQLVPPGFHQTSSDSSLFGSQHSLDKADGIIDPAQSPSATVRENVFEKKLATKHVDRSTWKTLRDFVDESAIEQVLDAVENDRSRLDVRVLSPLLFLFRLSPNWTCLESGLGDPHSHGFSIRNSLPVSNAPPIGSLLDAQERTTTGMARHLESLASHYDQMADALHDSETGIPHSEEEMQAMHRDTDELPAIMAELEEDAHSIQEAHEKLVLAKTAAQEQLDASRSTLDDLDELGDIMSDMLQKQQDVEADCENLLEALQQRLLVVEDLHHRFVQYQSSFHKLLIEIARRRQYRESAEKIVEGLMAQLDAMSSEERQMREDFNAEHGAHIPTDICLCIENPPTRWEVVPWAGDVPEVLPVVDADLLAQLTAFLFLLCLGEREVGGRGSDYAW
;
A
#
# COMPACT_ATOMS: atom_id res chain seq x y z
N MET A 1 73.95 -1.17 -24.61
CA MET A 1 73.85 -1.48 -26.05
C MET A 1 74.66 -0.43 -26.78
N ALA A 2 75.63 -0.83 -27.59
CA ALA A 2 76.43 0.10 -28.36
C ALA A 2 75.51 0.74 -29.41
N GLU A 3 75.31 2.05 -29.31
CA GLU A 3 74.62 2.85 -30.32
C GLU A 3 75.51 2.83 -31.57
N THR A 4 75.21 1.94 -32.51
CA THR A 4 75.78 1.98 -33.85
C THR A 4 75.31 3.27 -34.50
N THR A 5 76.10 4.32 -34.39
CA THR A 5 75.95 5.55 -35.18
C THR A 5 76.06 5.17 -36.65
N GLU A 6 74.91 5.11 -37.33
CA GLU A 6 74.87 4.91 -38.77
C GLU A 6 75.58 6.08 -39.48
N PRO A 7 76.37 5.80 -40.53
CA PRO A 7 77.08 6.83 -41.27
C PRO A 7 76.08 7.78 -41.96
N GLN A 8 76.16 9.09 -41.64
CA GLN A 8 75.40 10.13 -42.34
C GLN A 8 76.11 10.50 -43.63
N TYR A 9 75.49 10.15 -44.77
CA TYR A 9 75.99 10.53 -46.09
C TYR A 9 75.48 11.92 -46.51
N GLN A 10 76.28 12.65 -47.28
CA GLN A 10 75.92 13.94 -47.86
C GLN A 10 75.69 13.84 -49.37
N LYS A 11 74.97 14.82 -49.93
CA LYS A 11 74.77 14.93 -51.38
C LYS A 11 76.12 15.08 -52.08
N GLY A 12 76.39 14.20 -53.04
CA GLY A 12 77.65 14.07 -53.77
C GLY A 12 78.55 12.92 -53.28
N ASP A 13 78.22 12.29 -52.15
CA ASP A 13 79.01 11.17 -51.64
C ASP A 13 78.84 9.93 -52.53
N ARG A 14 79.96 9.28 -52.84
CA ARG A 14 79.96 7.95 -53.45
C ARG A 14 79.74 6.90 -52.37
N VAL A 15 78.67 6.15 -52.52
CA VAL A 15 78.27 5.11 -51.56
C VAL A 15 78.17 3.77 -52.27
N GLU A 16 78.67 2.75 -51.59
CA GLU A 16 78.49 1.37 -51.97
C GLU A 16 77.21 0.87 -51.29
N TYR A 17 76.23 0.46 -52.08
CA TYR A 17 74.96 -0.02 -51.58
C TYR A 17 74.70 -1.44 -52.10
N ARG A 18 73.99 -2.22 -51.29
CA ARG A 18 73.48 -3.53 -51.71
C ARG A 18 72.03 -3.36 -52.13
N PRO A 19 71.68 -3.63 -53.40
CA PRO A 19 70.29 -3.73 -53.80
C PRO A 19 69.64 -4.86 -52.98
N VAL A 20 68.58 -4.54 -52.24
CA VAL A 20 67.81 -5.54 -51.49
C VAL A 20 66.81 -6.14 -52.48
N GLY A 21 67.13 -7.33 -53.00
CA GLY A 21 66.33 -7.96 -54.05
C GLY A 21 67.06 -9.14 -54.68
N GLY A 22 67.04 -10.28 -53.99
CA GLY A 22 67.58 -11.53 -54.52
C GLY A 22 67.63 -12.58 -53.42
N GLY A 23 66.81 -13.62 -53.51
CA GLY A 23 66.76 -14.73 -52.53
C GLY A 23 68.02 -15.60 -52.45
N ASN A 24 69.14 -15.14 -53.00
CA ASN A 24 70.46 -15.75 -52.89
C ASN A 24 71.46 -14.64 -52.53
N ASP A 25 72.26 -14.85 -51.48
CA ASP A 25 73.26 -13.93 -50.90
C ASP A 25 74.46 -13.56 -51.81
N ASN A 26 74.30 -13.66 -53.14
CA ASN A 26 75.33 -13.38 -54.16
C ASN A 26 75.08 -12.07 -54.93
N VAL A 27 74.56 -11.03 -54.28
CA VAL A 27 74.35 -9.73 -54.95
C VAL A 27 75.66 -8.93 -54.95
N ALA A 28 76.16 -8.61 -56.15
CA ALA A 28 77.34 -7.76 -56.33
C ALA A 28 77.08 -6.36 -55.73
N HIS A 29 78.08 -5.84 -55.00
CA HIS A 29 78.03 -4.49 -54.47
C HIS A 29 77.92 -3.48 -55.63
N SER A 30 76.96 -2.56 -55.55
CA SER A 30 76.79 -1.49 -56.52
C SER A 30 77.26 -0.16 -55.94
N VAL A 31 77.89 0.67 -56.78
CA VAL A 31 78.40 1.98 -56.39
C VAL A 31 77.55 3.05 -57.06
N GLY A 32 77.20 4.09 -56.31
CA GLY A 32 76.46 5.22 -56.85
C GLY A 32 76.71 6.50 -56.06
N GLU A 33 76.28 7.61 -56.63
CA GLU A 33 76.40 8.94 -56.02
C GLU A 33 75.08 9.34 -55.33
N VAL A 34 75.16 9.82 -54.10
CA VAL A 34 74.00 10.36 -53.39
C VAL A 34 73.60 11.68 -54.04
N VAL A 35 72.50 11.70 -54.79
CA VAL A 35 72.02 12.88 -55.53
C VAL A 35 71.04 13.70 -54.70
N ASP A 36 70.39 13.10 -53.72
CA ASP A 36 69.51 13.82 -52.81
C ASP A 36 69.45 13.17 -51.43
N VAL A 37 69.29 14.00 -50.39
CA VAL A 37 69.10 13.57 -49.00
C VAL A 37 67.84 14.25 -48.49
N LEU A 38 66.81 13.46 -48.20
CA LEU A 38 65.50 13.95 -47.76
C LEU A 38 65.20 13.42 -46.35
N GLY A 39 64.73 14.28 -45.44
CA GLY A 39 64.36 13.93 -44.07
C GLY A 39 65.42 14.27 -43.00
N SER A 40 65.10 14.01 -41.73
CA SER A 40 66.02 14.19 -40.59
C SER A 40 65.78 13.12 -39.52
N GLY A 41 66.84 12.55 -38.94
CA GLY A 41 66.74 11.54 -37.89
C GLY A 41 66.51 10.12 -38.44
N ALA A 42 65.62 9.35 -37.83
CA ALA A 42 65.34 7.96 -38.23
C ALA A 42 64.67 7.80 -39.61
N ASP A 43 64.18 8.90 -40.20
CA ASP A 43 63.55 8.95 -41.53
C ASP A 43 64.47 9.52 -42.63
N LEU A 44 65.79 9.49 -42.43
CA LEU A 44 66.76 9.93 -43.44
C LEU A 44 66.71 9.03 -44.69
N ARG A 45 66.34 9.61 -45.84
CA ARG A 45 66.25 8.92 -47.14
C ARG A 45 67.30 9.44 -48.11
N TYR A 46 68.04 8.53 -48.73
CA TYR A 46 69.09 8.82 -49.71
C TYR A 46 68.63 8.43 -51.12
N SER A 47 68.68 9.37 -52.06
CA SER A 47 68.45 9.11 -53.48
C SER A 47 69.80 8.87 -54.16
N ILE A 48 70.13 7.61 -54.42
CA ILE A 48 71.42 7.23 -55.01
C ILE A 48 71.24 7.04 -56.52
N LYS A 49 72.10 7.72 -57.30
CA LYS A 49 72.19 7.53 -58.76
C LYS A 49 73.31 6.54 -59.02
N ASN A 50 72.96 5.40 -59.61
CA ASN A 50 73.91 4.35 -59.89
C ASN A 50 74.94 4.81 -60.94
N ASP A 51 76.23 4.57 -60.68
CA ASP A 51 77.34 5.01 -61.53
C ASP A 51 77.37 4.31 -62.90
N ASN A 52 76.86 3.08 -62.99
CA ASN A 52 76.90 2.27 -64.20
C ASN A 52 75.71 2.53 -65.14
N THR A 53 74.55 2.92 -64.60
CA THR A 53 73.32 3.08 -65.39
C THR A 53 72.86 4.53 -65.53
N GLY A 54 73.36 5.45 -64.69
CA GLY A 54 72.98 6.87 -64.70
C GLY A 54 71.53 7.16 -64.31
N LYS A 55 70.74 6.13 -63.95
CA LYS A 55 69.32 6.25 -63.58
C LYS A 55 69.16 6.35 -62.06
N LYS A 56 68.24 7.22 -61.61
CA LYS A 56 67.68 7.20 -60.25
C LYS A 56 66.63 6.10 -60.21
N THR A 57 66.75 5.15 -59.30
CA THR A 57 65.96 3.90 -59.35
C THR A 57 64.59 4.01 -58.70
N ASN A 58 63.59 3.43 -59.39
CA ASN A 58 62.16 3.24 -59.05
C ASN A 58 61.89 2.39 -57.78
N TYR A 59 62.92 2.05 -57.00
CA TYR A 59 62.82 1.22 -55.80
C TYR A 59 61.99 1.86 -54.67
N GLN A 60 61.95 3.20 -54.63
CA GLN A 60 61.27 3.94 -53.56
C GLN A 60 59.74 3.81 -53.65
N ALA A 61 59.17 3.71 -54.86
CA ALA A 61 57.73 3.60 -55.05
C ALA A 61 57.21 2.23 -54.58
N LEU A 62 57.91 1.13 -54.92
CA LEU A 62 57.53 -0.22 -54.50
C LEU A 62 57.62 -0.40 -53.00
N GLN A 63 58.75 0.00 -52.40
CA GLN A 63 58.92 -0.09 -50.96
C GLN A 63 57.88 0.77 -50.20
N HIS A 64 57.53 1.95 -50.73
CA HIS A 64 56.50 2.79 -50.13
C HIS A 64 55.09 2.16 -50.28
N GLY A 65 54.77 1.62 -51.46
CA GLY A 65 53.52 0.90 -51.72
C GLY A 65 53.35 -0.32 -50.83
N GLU A 66 54.40 -1.11 -50.63
CA GLU A 66 54.42 -2.26 -49.71
C GLU A 66 54.18 -1.82 -48.26
N GLN A 67 54.82 -0.73 -47.82
CA GLN A 67 54.60 -0.18 -46.48
C GLN A 67 53.15 0.27 -46.28
N LEU A 68 52.58 1.01 -47.24
CA LEU A 68 51.18 1.45 -47.19
C LEU A 68 50.22 0.25 -47.16
N CYS A 69 50.41 -0.73 -48.03
CA CYS A 69 49.57 -1.93 -48.08
C CYS A 69 49.70 -2.79 -46.81
N SER A 70 50.90 -2.94 -46.25
CA SER A 70 51.09 -3.68 -45.00
C SER A 70 50.40 -2.99 -43.82
N LYS A 71 50.51 -1.66 -43.71
CA LYS A 71 49.83 -0.86 -42.69
C LYS A 71 48.30 -0.94 -42.86
N ALA A 72 47.80 -0.79 -44.09
CA ALA A 72 46.39 -0.92 -44.42
C ALA A 72 45.84 -2.31 -44.10
N ASN A 73 46.57 -3.39 -44.40
CA ASN A 73 46.17 -4.75 -44.07
C ASN A 73 46.09 -4.99 -42.55
N VAL A 74 47.04 -4.45 -41.77
CA VAL A 74 46.98 -4.50 -40.30
C VAL A 74 45.77 -3.72 -39.78
N LEU A 75 45.52 -2.52 -40.32
CA LEU A 75 44.34 -1.72 -39.99
C LEU A 75 43.03 -2.43 -40.37
N THR A 76 42.99 -3.15 -41.50
CA THR A 76 41.82 -3.92 -41.92
C THR A 76 41.53 -5.12 -41.04
N ASN A 77 42.56 -5.87 -40.64
CA ASN A 77 42.38 -6.95 -39.68
C ASN A 77 41.92 -6.43 -38.31
N THR A 78 42.50 -5.31 -37.84
CA THR A 78 42.08 -4.71 -36.56
C THR A 78 40.70 -4.06 -36.64
N SER A 79 40.30 -3.47 -37.77
CA SER A 79 38.94 -3.01 -38.03
C SER A 79 37.93 -4.15 -38.01
N ALA A 80 38.24 -5.31 -38.61
CA ALA A 80 37.36 -6.47 -38.57
C ALA A 80 37.13 -6.96 -37.13
N GLN A 81 38.19 -7.04 -36.32
CA GLN A 81 38.06 -7.37 -34.90
C GLN A 81 37.25 -6.30 -34.13
N CYS A 82 37.52 -5.01 -34.39
CA CYS A 82 36.79 -3.92 -33.76
C CYS A 82 35.30 -3.95 -34.12
N ALA A 83 34.96 -4.25 -35.37
CA ALA A 83 33.58 -4.40 -35.83
C ALA A 83 32.85 -5.54 -35.09
N VAL A 84 33.49 -6.70 -34.91
CA VAL A 84 32.95 -7.81 -34.12
C VAL A 84 32.71 -7.38 -32.68
N ASP A 85 33.67 -6.67 -32.07
CA ASP A 85 33.54 -6.18 -30.69
C ASP A 85 32.37 -5.18 -30.56
N VAL A 86 32.21 -4.25 -31.51
CA VAL A 86 31.10 -3.29 -31.53
C VAL A 86 29.77 -4.02 -31.63
N LEU A 87 29.64 -4.99 -32.55
CA LEU A 87 28.41 -5.79 -32.69
C LEU A 87 28.09 -6.58 -31.43
N ALA A 88 29.11 -7.15 -30.77
CA ALA A 88 28.93 -7.89 -29.52
C ALA A 88 28.50 -6.97 -28.37
N LEU A 89 29.09 -5.77 -28.27
CA LEU A 89 28.70 -4.76 -27.27
C LEU A 89 27.27 -4.25 -27.52
N ASP A 90 26.94 -3.92 -28.77
CA ASP A 90 25.62 -3.47 -29.17
C ASP A 90 24.53 -4.50 -28.85
N ALA A 91 24.79 -5.78 -29.12
CA ALA A 91 23.89 -6.86 -28.75
C ALA A 91 23.69 -6.98 -27.23
N LYS A 92 24.77 -6.83 -26.44
CA LYS A 92 24.69 -6.84 -24.97
C LYS A 92 23.86 -5.67 -24.45
N VAL A 93 24.10 -4.47 -24.96
CA VAL A 93 23.34 -3.27 -24.60
C VAL A 93 21.86 -3.45 -24.90
N LYS A 94 21.50 -3.93 -26.09
CA LYS A 94 20.10 -4.21 -26.46
C LYS A 94 19.44 -5.22 -25.52
N TRP A 95 20.17 -6.29 -25.20
CA TRP A 95 19.67 -7.32 -24.29
C TRP A 95 19.43 -6.77 -22.88
N ILE A 96 20.38 -6.01 -22.32
CA ILE A 96 20.24 -5.39 -21.00
C ILE A 96 19.09 -4.38 -20.99
N SER A 97 19.02 -3.50 -21.99
CA SER A 97 17.93 -2.50 -22.09
C SER A 97 16.55 -3.16 -22.12
N GLN A 98 16.40 -4.27 -22.85
CA GLN A 98 15.14 -5.02 -22.85
C GLN A 98 14.86 -5.66 -21.49
N ALA A 99 15.88 -6.25 -20.84
CA ALA A 99 15.74 -6.85 -19.51
C ALA A 99 15.32 -5.81 -18.45
N VAL A 100 15.95 -4.62 -18.46
CA VAL A 100 15.61 -3.48 -17.58
C VAL A 100 14.14 -3.09 -17.75
N ILE A 101 13.66 -2.98 -18.99
CA ILE A 101 12.25 -2.66 -19.27
C ILE A 101 11.30 -3.71 -18.68
N GLU A 102 11.61 -5.00 -18.83
CA GLU A 102 10.78 -6.06 -18.25
C GLU A 102 10.79 -6.05 -16.72
N GLN A 103 11.93 -5.78 -16.08
CA GLN A 103 12.01 -5.64 -14.63
C GLN A 103 11.19 -4.44 -14.12
N LEU A 104 11.25 -3.30 -14.82
CA LEU A 104 10.44 -2.13 -14.47
C LEU A 104 8.93 -2.39 -14.60
N LYS A 105 8.51 -3.19 -15.59
CA LYS A 105 7.10 -3.63 -15.70
C LYS A 105 6.70 -4.53 -14.53
N LEU A 106 7.58 -5.44 -14.11
CA LEU A 106 7.33 -6.30 -12.96
C LEU A 106 7.20 -5.47 -11.69
N ALA A 107 8.11 -4.52 -11.45
CA ALA A 107 8.03 -3.57 -10.35
C ALA A 107 6.69 -2.81 -10.35
N ALA A 108 6.28 -2.26 -11.49
CA ALA A 108 4.98 -1.59 -11.61
C ALA A 108 3.79 -2.52 -11.24
N SER A 109 3.86 -3.80 -11.63
CA SER A 109 2.83 -4.78 -11.30
C SER A 109 2.75 -5.10 -9.80
N VAL A 110 3.89 -5.20 -9.12
CA VAL A 110 3.96 -5.45 -7.68
C VAL A 110 3.41 -4.25 -6.90
N ALA A 111 3.76 -3.03 -7.31
CA ALA A 111 3.22 -1.83 -6.70
C ALA A 111 1.70 -1.73 -6.84
N LYS A 112 1.17 -2.03 -8.04
CA LYS A 112 -0.28 -2.10 -8.28
C LYS A 112 -0.95 -3.18 -7.41
N SER A 113 -0.29 -4.30 -7.17
CA SER A 113 -0.78 -5.34 -6.25
C SER A 113 -0.85 -4.82 -4.80
N ILE A 114 0.17 -4.11 -4.33
CA ILE A 114 0.19 -3.48 -3.01
C ILE A 114 -0.93 -2.44 -2.89
N GLU A 115 -1.12 -1.59 -3.89
CA GLU A 115 -2.20 -0.59 -3.93
C GLU A 115 -3.57 -1.26 -3.84
N TYR A 116 -3.82 -2.29 -4.65
CA TYR A 116 -5.08 -3.04 -4.64
C TYR A 116 -5.37 -3.66 -3.26
N LYS A 117 -4.35 -4.27 -2.64
CA LYS A 117 -4.46 -4.85 -1.29
C LYS A 117 -4.82 -3.80 -0.25
N ARG A 118 -4.23 -2.60 -0.32
CA ARG A 118 -4.56 -1.48 0.57
C ARG A 118 -5.98 -0.96 0.36
N ALA A 119 -6.39 -0.79 -0.89
CA ALA A 119 -7.76 -0.37 -1.21
C ALA A 119 -8.80 -1.37 -0.68
N ARG A 120 -8.47 -2.67 -0.71
CA ARG A 120 -9.31 -3.73 -0.10
C ARG A 120 -9.42 -3.58 1.41
N LEU A 121 -8.32 -3.38 2.13
CA LEU A 121 -8.31 -3.18 3.59
C LEU A 121 -9.09 -1.92 4.00
N ASP A 122 -8.91 -0.82 3.27
CA ASP A 122 -9.64 0.44 3.50
C ASP A 122 -11.14 0.24 3.30
N LYS A 123 -11.55 -0.50 2.24
CA LYS A 123 -12.94 -0.86 2.03
C LYS A 123 -13.51 -1.68 3.19
N GLN A 124 -12.82 -2.72 3.65
CA GLN A 124 -13.26 -3.55 4.79
C GLN A 124 -13.38 -2.74 6.08
N THR A 125 -12.44 -1.82 6.31
CA THR A 125 -12.46 -0.93 7.49
C THR A 125 -13.69 -0.01 7.44
N ARG A 126 -14.03 0.56 6.28
CA ARG A 126 -15.24 1.38 6.11
C ARG A 126 -16.54 0.61 6.26
N GLU A 127 -16.60 -0.61 5.73
CA GLU A 127 -17.76 -1.50 5.90
C GLU A 127 -17.97 -1.81 7.39
N TRP A 128 -16.89 -2.13 8.11
CA TRP A 128 -16.94 -2.33 9.55
C TRP A 128 -17.36 -1.05 10.31
N ASP A 129 -16.82 0.13 9.94
CA ASP A 129 -17.19 1.41 10.56
C ASP A 129 -18.68 1.73 10.39
N ALA A 130 -19.27 1.37 9.24
CA ALA A 130 -20.71 1.53 9.01
C ALA A 130 -21.54 0.64 9.95
N ILE A 131 -21.18 -0.64 10.07
CA ILE A 131 -21.86 -1.58 10.98
C ILE A 131 -21.67 -1.16 12.45
N ARG A 132 -20.47 -0.70 12.82
CA ARG A 132 -20.21 -0.14 14.15
C ARG A 132 -21.16 0.99 14.45
N THR A 133 -21.22 1.99 13.56
CA THR A 133 -22.05 3.19 13.74
C THR A 133 -23.52 2.83 13.91
N GLU A 134 -24.02 1.88 13.11
CA GLU A 134 -25.39 1.40 13.21
C GLU A 134 -25.68 0.80 14.61
N ARG A 135 -24.81 -0.10 15.08
CA ARG A 135 -25.01 -0.82 16.35
C ARG A 135 -24.82 0.05 17.57
N THR A 136 -23.83 0.94 17.57
CA THR A 136 -23.65 1.90 18.67
C THR A 136 -24.81 2.89 18.72
N SER A 137 -25.27 3.40 17.58
CA SER A 137 -26.46 4.27 17.52
C SER A 137 -27.72 3.56 18.02
N ALA A 138 -27.88 2.27 17.71
CA ALA A 138 -29.00 1.47 18.23
C ALA A 138 -28.93 1.33 19.76
N LEU A 139 -27.75 1.06 20.32
CA LEU A 139 -27.53 1.03 21.76
C LEU A 139 -27.85 2.39 22.40
N ASP A 140 -27.35 3.49 21.84
CA ASP A 140 -27.61 4.84 22.32
C ASP A 140 -29.10 5.18 22.31
N THR A 141 -29.81 4.79 21.25
CA THR A 141 -31.27 4.98 21.13
C THR A 141 -32.02 4.25 22.25
N VAL A 142 -31.61 3.02 22.58
CA VAL A 142 -32.23 2.26 23.67
C VAL A 142 -31.89 2.88 25.02
N LEU A 143 -30.65 3.30 25.25
CA LEU A 143 -30.24 3.97 26.50
C LEU A 143 -30.97 5.31 26.69
N GLU A 144 -31.16 6.09 25.63
CA GLU A 144 -31.97 7.31 25.65
C GLU A 144 -33.43 6.98 25.99
N SER A 145 -33.99 5.93 25.38
CA SER A 145 -35.34 5.49 25.71
C SER A 145 -35.49 5.07 27.17
N LEU A 146 -34.50 4.39 27.77
CA LEU A 146 -34.48 4.07 29.21
C LEU A 146 -34.43 5.33 30.09
N GLY A 147 -33.73 6.37 29.63
CA GLY A 147 -33.68 7.67 30.30
C GLY A 147 -35.03 8.41 30.30
N THR A 148 -35.89 8.16 29.33
CA THR A 148 -37.25 8.75 29.30
C THR A 148 -38.26 8.02 30.18
N GLN A 149 -37.94 6.79 30.62
CA GLN A 149 -38.87 5.96 31.38
C GLN A 149 -38.71 6.18 32.88
N LEU A 150 -39.73 6.79 33.48
CA LEU A 150 -39.75 7.12 34.90
C LEU A 150 -40.13 5.89 35.75
N VAL A 151 -39.41 5.71 36.85
CA VAL A 151 -39.64 4.66 37.84
C VAL A 151 -40.30 5.30 39.07
N PRO A 152 -41.54 4.88 39.44
CA PRO A 152 -42.20 5.44 40.61
C PRO A 152 -41.41 5.17 41.90
N PRO A 153 -41.37 6.10 42.85
CA PRO A 153 -40.56 5.98 44.08
C PRO A 153 -40.96 4.80 44.98
N GLY A 154 -42.18 4.27 44.84
CA GLY A 154 -42.63 3.08 45.56
C GLY A 154 -42.03 1.75 45.04
N PHE A 155 -41.32 1.77 43.91
CA PHE A 155 -40.74 0.57 43.29
C PHE A 155 -39.30 0.27 43.72
N HIS A 156 -38.61 1.22 44.35
CA HIS A 156 -37.22 1.05 44.75
C HIS A 156 -37.03 1.49 46.21
N GLN A 157 -36.48 0.61 47.03
CA GLN A 157 -36.00 0.96 48.36
C GLN A 157 -34.56 1.46 48.23
N THR A 158 -34.19 2.53 48.93
CA THR A 158 -32.81 3.05 48.99
C THR A 158 -31.86 2.15 49.79
N SER A 159 -32.15 0.86 49.90
CA SER A 159 -31.28 -0.12 50.54
C SER A 159 -30.07 -0.36 49.64
N SER A 160 -28.89 0.03 50.13
CA SER A 160 -27.63 0.11 49.41
C SER A 160 -27.02 -1.23 48.92
N ASP A 161 -27.66 -2.37 49.17
CA ASP A 161 -27.01 -3.70 49.07
C ASP A 161 -27.59 -4.66 48.02
N SER A 162 -28.50 -4.22 47.13
CA SER A 162 -29.12 -5.14 46.15
C SER A 162 -29.30 -4.58 44.74
N SER A 163 -28.26 -3.95 44.17
CA SER A 163 -28.23 -3.65 42.74
C SER A 163 -27.72 -4.87 41.96
N LEU A 164 -28.59 -5.47 41.15
CA LEU A 164 -28.24 -6.53 40.19
C LEU A 164 -27.21 -6.07 39.14
N PHE A 165 -27.02 -4.75 39.01
CA PHE A 165 -26.11 -4.12 38.04
C PHE A 165 -24.91 -3.42 38.69
N GLY A 166 -24.61 -3.69 39.97
CA GLY A 166 -23.45 -3.09 40.64
C GLY A 166 -23.77 -1.74 41.28
N SER A 167 -23.16 -1.50 42.44
CA SER A 167 -23.31 -0.27 43.22
C SER A 167 -22.42 0.83 42.62
N GLN A 168 -23.01 1.83 41.96
CA GLN A 168 -22.31 3.09 41.72
C GLN A 168 -22.21 3.86 43.05
N HIS A 169 -21.12 3.66 43.77
CA HIS A 169 -20.77 4.51 44.90
C HIS A 169 -20.23 5.84 44.39
N SER A 170 -20.96 6.91 44.72
CA SER A 170 -20.45 8.28 44.77
C SER A 170 -19.21 8.32 45.68
N LEU A 171 -18.03 8.35 45.07
CA LEU A 171 -16.81 8.84 45.69
C LEU A 171 -16.84 10.36 45.57
N ASP A 172 -17.45 11.05 46.54
CA ASP A 172 -17.01 12.37 46.98
C ASP A 172 -17.82 12.89 48.18
N LYS A 173 -17.31 12.62 49.38
CA LYS A 173 -17.06 13.66 50.41
C LYS A 173 -16.38 13.06 51.64
N ALA A 174 -15.07 13.19 51.69
CA ALA A 174 -14.34 13.31 52.94
C ALA A 174 -14.04 14.81 53.12
N ASP A 175 -14.64 15.44 54.13
CA ASP A 175 -13.89 16.14 55.17
C ASP A 175 -14.84 16.73 56.22
N GLY A 176 -14.43 16.58 57.47
CA GLY A 176 -15.21 16.90 58.66
C GLY A 176 -15.16 18.38 59.04
N ILE A 177 -15.97 18.71 60.05
CA ILE A 177 -15.56 19.36 61.31
C ILE A 177 -16.83 19.58 62.13
N ILE A 178 -16.79 19.05 63.35
CA ILE A 178 -17.72 19.34 64.44
C ILE A 178 -17.28 20.66 65.06
N ASP A 179 -18.17 21.63 65.26
CA ASP A 179 -18.21 22.37 66.53
C ASP A 179 -19.59 23.00 66.81
N PRO A 180 -20.08 23.02 68.08
CA PRO A 180 -21.41 23.46 68.48
C PRO A 180 -21.38 24.82 69.19
N ALA A 181 -22.23 25.77 68.79
CA ALA A 181 -22.78 26.81 69.67
C ALA A 181 -23.69 27.77 68.89
N GLN A 182 -24.72 28.26 69.59
CA GLN A 182 -25.65 29.34 69.24
C GLN A 182 -26.85 28.94 68.38
N SER A 183 -28.10 29.23 68.73
CA SER A 183 -28.76 29.56 69.99
C SER A 183 -30.27 29.45 69.70
N PRO A 184 -31.11 29.17 70.71
CA PRO A 184 -32.52 28.85 70.54
C PRO A 184 -33.40 30.11 70.63
N SER A 185 -34.45 30.20 69.80
CA SER A 185 -35.76 30.80 70.13
C SER A 185 -36.59 30.99 68.87
N ALA A 186 -37.79 30.39 68.83
CA ALA A 186 -39.06 31.08 68.51
C ALA A 186 -40.21 30.07 68.33
N THR A 187 -41.00 29.93 69.40
CA THR A 187 -42.48 29.89 69.41
C THR A 187 -43.25 28.97 68.44
N VAL A 188 -43.75 27.89 69.03
CA VAL A 188 -45.19 27.50 69.13
C VAL A 188 -46.18 28.42 68.37
N ARG A 189 -46.84 27.84 67.37
CA ARG A 189 -48.20 28.06 66.80
C ARG A 189 -48.20 27.29 65.46
N GLU A 190 -49.18 26.54 64.99
CA GLU A 190 -50.53 26.17 65.40
C GLU A 190 -51.02 25.16 64.34
N ASN A 191 -51.97 24.30 64.72
CA ASN A 191 -53.03 23.73 63.87
C ASN A 191 -52.72 22.57 62.90
N VAL A 192 -52.95 21.39 63.47
CA VAL A 192 -53.63 20.23 62.88
C VAL A 192 -54.98 20.66 62.26
N PHE A 193 -55.37 19.96 61.18
CA PHE A 193 -56.61 20.05 60.38
C PHE A 193 -56.63 21.08 59.25
N GLU A 194 -56.34 20.62 58.02
CA GLU A 194 -57.37 20.52 56.99
C GLU A 194 -56.87 19.65 55.81
N LYS A 195 -57.37 18.41 55.76
CA LYS A 195 -57.51 17.66 54.50
C LYS A 195 -58.43 18.48 53.59
N LYS A 196 -57.87 19.07 52.53
CA LYS A 196 -58.62 19.41 51.32
C LYS A 196 -57.92 18.78 50.13
N LEU A 197 -58.74 18.05 49.37
CA LEU A 197 -58.41 17.50 48.06
C LEU A 197 -57.80 18.59 47.18
N ALA A 198 -56.49 18.54 47.02
CA ALA A 198 -55.79 19.17 45.94
C ALA A 198 -55.04 18.03 45.24
N THR A 199 -55.39 17.79 43.99
CA THR A 199 -54.60 17.03 43.02
C THR A 199 -53.19 17.61 43.03
N LYS A 200 -52.34 17.07 43.91
CA LYS A 200 -50.93 17.37 43.97
C LYS A 200 -50.39 16.80 42.67
N HIS A 201 -50.14 17.68 41.70
CA HIS A 201 -49.28 17.35 40.58
C HIS A 201 -47.99 16.85 41.21
N VAL A 202 -47.78 15.53 41.22
CA VAL A 202 -46.58 14.94 41.80
C VAL A 202 -45.44 15.49 40.93
N ASP A 203 -44.49 16.19 41.55
CA ASP A 203 -43.31 16.68 40.84
C ASP A 203 -42.49 15.47 40.38
N ARG A 204 -42.80 15.00 39.17
CA ARG A 204 -42.15 13.87 38.50
C ARG A 204 -40.71 14.17 38.09
N SER A 205 -40.28 15.43 38.24
CA SER A 205 -38.89 15.87 38.05
C SER A 205 -37.91 15.20 39.01
N THR A 206 -38.39 14.63 40.12
CA THR A 206 -37.57 13.92 41.12
C THR A 206 -37.57 12.40 40.95
N TRP A 207 -38.31 11.87 39.97
CA TRP A 207 -38.39 10.43 39.76
C TRP A 207 -37.14 9.93 39.06
N LYS A 208 -36.62 8.81 39.55
CA LYS A 208 -35.51 8.12 38.89
C LYS A 208 -35.97 7.56 37.55
N THR A 209 -35.05 7.46 36.61
CA THR A 209 -35.26 6.84 35.31
C THR A 209 -34.80 5.38 35.34
N LEU A 210 -35.18 4.55 34.36
CA LEU A 210 -34.63 3.19 34.26
C LEU A 210 -33.13 3.18 34.03
N ARG A 211 -32.62 4.22 33.37
CA ARG A 211 -31.19 4.42 33.09
C ARG A 211 -30.38 4.61 34.38
N ASP A 212 -30.97 5.20 35.43
CA ASP A 212 -30.30 5.39 36.73
C ASP A 212 -29.96 4.06 37.45
N PHE A 213 -30.48 2.93 36.97
CA PHE A 213 -30.21 1.59 37.49
C PHE A 213 -29.26 0.79 36.59
N VAL A 214 -28.71 1.40 35.54
CA VAL A 214 -27.77 0.80 34.59
C VAL A 214 -26.34 1.19 34.97
N ASP A 215 -25.41 0.24 34.85
CA ASP A 215 -23.98 0.54 35.00
C ASP A 215 -23.42 1.20 33.74
N GLU A 216 -23.50 2.53 33.69
CA GLU A 216 -22.94 3.32 32.58
C GLU A 216 -21.42 3.14 32.45
N SER A 217 -20.71 2.94 33.57
CA SER A 217 -19.25 2.81 33.57
C SER A 217 -18.79 1.54 32.85
N ALA A 218 -19.56 0.44 32.95
CA ALA A 218 -19.28 -0.78 32.23
C ALA A 218 -19.57 -0.64 30.72
N ILE A 219 -20.56 0.15 30.34
CA ILE A 219 -20.89 0.43 28.92
C ILE A 219 -19.78 1.27 28.29
N GLU A 220 -19.38 2.36 28.96
CA GLU A 220 -18.29 3.23 28.52
C GLU A 220 -16.99 2.44 28.33
N GLN A 221 -16.64 1.55 29.27
CA GLN A 221 -15.46 0.69 29.13
C GLN A 221 -15.49 -0.20 27.87
N VAL A 222 -16.66 -0.73 27.50
CA VAL A 222 -16.79 -1.54 26.28
C VAL A 222 -16.63 -0.67 25.03
N LEU A 223 -17.26 0.51 25.00
CA LEU A 223 -17.18 1.44 23.88
C LEU A 223 -15.78 2.03 23.71
N ASP A 224 -15.13 2.44 24.79
CA ASP A 224 -13.75 2.93 24.80
C ASP A 224 -12.77 1.87 24.29
N ALA A 225 -13.00 0.60 24.64
CA ALA A 225 -12.15 -0.47 24.17
C ALA A 225 -12.33 -0.76 22.67
N VAL A 226 -13.55 -0.59 22.13
CA VAL A 226 -13.79 -0.61 20.67
C VAL A 226 -13.07 0.56 19.99
N GLU A 227 -13.13 1.76 20.55
CA GLU A 227 -12.51 2.95 19.96
C GLU A 227 -10.97 2.90 20.01
N ASN A 228 -10.40 2.37 21.09
CA ASN A 228 -8.96 2.14 21.20
C ASN A 228 -8.48 1.14 20.15
N ASP A 229 -9.15 0.00 19.99
CA ASP A 229 -8.77 -0.98 18.97
C ASP A 229 -8.99 -0.45 17.54
N ARG A 230 -10.00 0.41 17.31
CA ARG A 230 -10.19 1.11 16.04
C ARG A 230 -9.08 2.12 15.77
N SER A 231 -8.63 2.85 16.78
CA SER A 231 -7.48 3.77 16.68
C SER A 231 -6.20 3.01 16.36
N ARG A 232 -6.00 1.83 16.96
CA ARG A 232 -4.87 0.93 16.65
C ARG A 232 -4.93 0.44 15.20
N LEU A 233 -6.11 0.08 14.71
CA LEU A 233 -6.31 -0.29 13.30
C LEU A 233 -5.98 0.89 12.37
N ASP A 234 -6.41 2.11 12.71
CA ASP A 234 -6.15 3.31 11.90
C ASP A 234 -4.65 3.57 11.73
N VAL A 235 -3.91 3.53 12.84
CA VAL A 235 -2.45 3.70 12.85
C VAL A 235 -1.77 2.64 11.97
N ARG A 236 -2.26 1.40 12.00
CA ARG A 236 -1.70 0.29 11.20
C ARG A 236 -2.01 0.42 9.71
N VAL A 237 -3.21 0.84 9.34
CA VAL A 237 -3.58 1.10 7.94
C VAL A 237 -2.81 2.30 7.38
N LEU A 238 -2.56 3.34 8.19
CA LEU A 238 -1.84 4.55 7.78
C LEU A 238 -0.31 4.40 7.77
N SER A 239 0.26 3.49 8.55
CA SER A 239 1.72 3.31 8.68
C SER A 239 2.43 3.01 7.33
N PRO A 240 1.91 2.13 6.45
CA PRO A 240 2.51 1.88 5.14
C PRO A 240 2.31 3.00 4.13
N LEU A 241 1.29 3.85 4.30
CA LEU A 241 1.09 5.05 3.47
C LEU A 241 2.14 6.12 3.80
N LEU A 242 2.50 6.27 5.07
CA LEU A 242 3.63 7.11 5.48
C LEU A 242 4.98 6.60 4.96
N PHE A 243 5.16 5.28 4.90
CA PHE A 243 6.35 4.66 4.30
C PHE A 243 6.43 4.92 2.79
N LEU A 244 5.32 4.80 2.06
CA LEU A 244 5.25 5.18 0.64
C LEU A 244 5.48 6.68 0.43
N PHE A 245 4.95 7.56 1.29
CA PHE A 245 5.17 9.00 1.19
C PHE A 245 6.65 9.37 1.33
N ARG A 246 7.43 8.61 2.11
CA ARG A 246 8.89 8.77 2.20
C ARG A 246 9.63 8.32 0.94
N LEU A 247 9.05 7.38 0.18
CA LEU A 247 9.57 6.92 -1.11
C LEU A 247 9.01 7.71 -2.31
N SER A 248 7.95 8.50 -2.10
CA SER A 248 7.24 9.33 -3.09
C SER A 248 8.14 10.20 -3.99
N PRO A 249 9.23 10.84 -3.52
CA PRO A 249 10.09 11.60 -4.44
C PRO A 249 10.75 10.72 -5.51
N ASN A 250 10.98 9.43 -5.25
CA ASN A 250 11.49 8.48 -6.25
C ASN A 250 10.36 7.79 -7.05
N TRP A 251 9.19 7.58 -6.43
CA TRP A 251 8.06 6.85 -7.02
C TRP A 251 7.25 7.68 -8.03
N THR A 252 7.02 8.96 -7.75
CA THR A 252 6.28 9.87 -8.67
C THR A 252 7.00 10.03 -10.02
N CYS A 253 8.32 9.86 -10.07
CA CYS A 253 9.07 9.79 -11.32
C CYS A 253 8.79 8.52 -12.15
N LEU A 254 8.46 7.39 -11.49
CA LEU A 254 8.14 6.13 -12.15
C LEU A 254 6.70 6.12 -12.69
N GLU A 255 5.74 6.57 -11.88
CA GLU A 255 4.31 6.69 -12.28
C GLU A 255 4.08 7.73 -13.38
N SER A 256 4.74 8.89 -13.31
CA SER A 256 4.66 9.91 -14.37
C SER A 256 5.24 9.43 -15.71
N GLY A 257 6.04 8.35 -15.71
CA GLY A 257 6.59 7.72 -16.91
C GLY A 257 5.74 6.60 -17.52
N LEU A 258 4.67 6.15 -16.83
CA LEU A 258 3.87 4.97 -17.21
C LEU A 258 2.35 5.22 -17.32
N GLY A 259 1.88 6.44 -17.02
CA GLY A 259 0.45 6.76 -16.84
C GLY A 259 -0.44 6.79 -18.09
N ASP A 260 0.07 6.64 -19.31
CA ASP A 260 -0.77 6.59 -20.52
C ASP A 260 -0.13 5.72 -21.63
N PRO A 261 -0.78 4.63 -22.07
CA PRO A 261 -0.26 3.77 -23.15
C PRO A 261 -0.16 4.47 -24.51
N HIS A 262 -0.81 5.63 -24.68
CA HIS A 262 -0.83 6.37 -25.95
C HIS A 262 -0.23 7.79 -25.88
N SER A 263 0.12 8.30 -24.69
CA SER A 263 0.92 9.51 -24.59
C SER A 263 2.00 9.37 -23.51
N HIS A 264 3.26 9.65 -23.86
CA HIS A 264 4.39 9.70 -22.93
C HIS A 264 4.95 8.38 -22.34
N GLY A 265 4.99 7.28 -23.10
CA GLY A 265 6.01 6.22 -22.95
C GLY A 265 7.44 6.68 -23.31
N PHE A 266 7.77 7.94 -22.99
CA PHE A 266 8.84 8.74 -23.62
C PHE A 266 9.93 9.17 -22.63
N SER A 267 9.77 8.99 -21.31
CA SER A 267 10.79 9.46 -20.35
C SER A 267 11.86 8.41 -20.04
N ILE A 268 11.49 7.22 -19.56
CA ILE A 268 12.46 6.18 -19.15
C ILE A 268 13.08 5.48 -20.38
N ARG A 269 12.29 5.28 -21.45
CA ARG A 269 12.76 4.72 -22.72
C ARG A 269 13.81 5.61 -23.41
N ASN A 270 13.77 6.92 -23.17
CA ASN A 270 14.75 7.87 -23.71
C ASN A 270 15.98 8.04 -22.81
N SER A 271 15.90 7.64 -21.53
CA SER A 271 17.07 7.57 -20.64
C SER A 271 17.84 6.27 -20.82
N LEU A 272 17.14 5.20 -21.26
CA LEU A 272 17.75 3.97 -21.69
C LEU A 272 18.56 4.22 -22.96
N PRO A 273 19.81 3.74 -23.00
CA PRO A 273 20.70 4.19 -24.03
C PRO A 273 20.30 3.48 -25.34
N VAL A 274 20.05 4.27 -26.38
CA VAL A 274 19.62 3.79 -27.69
C VAL A 274 20.85 3.33 -28.46
N SER A 275 20.76 2.14 -29.05
CA SER A 275 21.82 1.58 -29.90
C SER A 275 22.02 2.48 -31.13
N ASN A 276 23.09 3.27 -31.13
CA ASN A 276 23.49 4.13 -32.26
C ASN A 276 24.70 3.55 -33.01
N ALA A 277 24.74 2.22 -33.17
CA ALA A 277 25.81 1.58 -33.92
C ALA A 277 25.82 2.11 -35.38
N PRO A 278 26.97 2.53 -35.92
CA PRO A 278 27.08 2.88 -37.33
C PRO A 278 26.75 1.65 -38.19
N PRO A 279 26.47 1.82 -39.49
CA PRO A 279 26.23 0.69 -40.40
C PRO A 279 27.53 -0.08 -40.67
N ILE A 280 27.94 -0.91 -39.70
CA ILE A 280 29.22 -1.65 -39.68
C ILE A 280 29.42 -2.46 -40.95
N GLY A 281 28.36 -3.10 -41.47
CA GLY A 281 28.44 -3.86 -42.74
C GLY A 281 28.90 -2.99 -43.91
N SER A 282 28.34 -1.78 -44.05
CA SER A 282 28.73 -0.87 -45.13
C SER A 282 30.16 -0.34 -44.98
N LEU A 283 30.65 -0.18 -43.74
CA LEU A 283 32.02 0.23 -43.46
C LEU A 283 33.01 -0.87 -43.82
N LEU A 284 32.71 -2.13 -43.46
CA LEU A 284 33.55 -3.27 -43.83
C LEU A 284 33.55 -3.53 -45.34
N ASP A 285 32.38 -3.44 -46.00
CA ASP A 285 32.27 -3.60 -47.45
C ASP A 285 33.08 -2.51 -48.20
N ALA A 286 33.03 -1.27 -47.72
CA ALA A 286 33.83 -0.18 -48.26
C ALA A 286 35.33 -0.44 -48.05
N GLN A 287 35.71 -0.86 -46.85
CA GLN A 287 37.08 -1.15 -46.48
C GLN A 287 37.67 -2.35 -47.26
N GLU A 288 36.87 -3.39 -47.54
CA GLU A 288 37.25 -4.54 -48.36
C GLU A 288 37.47 -4.14 -49.82
N ARG A 289 36.61 -3.27 -50.38
CA ARG A 289 36.79 -2.73 -51.74
C ARG A 289 38.07 -1.91 -51.85
N THR A 290 38.32 -1.03 -50.88
CA THR A 290 39.55 -0.22 -50.83
C THR A 290 40.79 -1.10 -50.67
N THR A 291 40.76 -2.09 -49.77
CA THR A 291 41.89 -3.04 -49.59
C THR A 291 42.16 -3.85 -50.86
N THR A 292 41.10 -4.26 -51.57
CA THR A 292 41.23 -4.95 -52.87
C THR A 292 41.78 -4.01 -53.95
N GLY A 293 41.43 -2.73 -53.91
CA GLY A 293 42.02 -1.67 -54.74
C GLY A 293 43.53 -1.57 -54.52
N MET A 294 43.94 -1.38 -53.26
CA MET A 294 45.35 -1.32 -52.89
C MET A 294 46.14 -2.56 -53.31
N ALA A 295 45.57 -3.76 -53.17
CA ALA A 295 46.22 -5.00 -53.61
C ALA A 295 46.47 -5.02 -55.12
N ARG A 296 45.51 -4.53 -55.94
CA ARG A 296 45.70 -4.40 -57.39
C ARG A 296 46.75 -3.36 -57.74
N HIS A 297 46.79 -2.23 -57.05
CA HIS A 297 47.83 -1.21 -57.25
C HIS A 297 49.22 -1.77 -56.90
N LEU A 298 49.34 -2.55 -55.81
CA LEU A 298 50.59 -3.19 -55.42
C LEU A 298 51.04 -4.28 -56.42
N GLU A 299 50.12 -5.13 -56.90
CA GLU A 299 50.41 -6.11 -57.96
C GLU A 299 50.88 -5.43 -59.25
N SER A 300 50.23 -4.33 -59.64
CA SER A 300 50.64 -3.53 -60.81
C SER A 300 52.05 -2.97 -60.62
N LEU A 301 52.34 -2.44 -59.42
CA LEU A 301 53.64 -1.86 -59.11
C LEU A 301 54.76 -2.91 -59.04
N ALA A 302 54.47 -4.10 -58.51
CA ALA A 302 55.38 -5.24 -58.49
C ALA A 302 55.64 -5.78 -59.91
N SER A 303 54.59 -5.92 -60.73
CA SER A 303 54.72 -6.32 -62.14
C SER A 303 55.55 -5.32 -62.94
N HIS A 304 55.32 -4.01 -62.76
CA HIS A 304 56.14 -2.97 -63.39
C HIS A 304 57.60 -3.05 -62.93
N TYR A 305 57.82 -3.29 -61.63
CA TYR A 305 59.17 -3.45 -61.09
C TYR A 305 59.88 -4.69 -61.67
N ASP A 306 59.21 -5.83 -61.78
CA ASP A 306 59.74 -7.05 -62.40
C ASP A 306 60.09 -6.79 -63.88
N GLN A 307 59.20 -6.12 -64.63
CA GLN A 307 59.46 -5.71 -66.01
C GLN A 307 60.68 -4.79 -66.14
N MET A 308 60.88 -3.87 -65.20
CA MET A 308 62.07 -3.02 -65.17
C MET A 308 63.35 -3.79 -64.81
N ALA A 309 63.26 -4.76 -63.91
CA ALA A 309 64.38 -5.60 -63.50
C ALA A 309 64.81 -6.53 -64.65
N ASP A 310 63.84 -7.15 -65.33
CA ASP A 310 64.05 -7.96 -66.53
C ASP A 310 64.64 -7.11 -67.67
N ALA A 311 64.10 -5.92 -67.90
CA ALA A 311 64.65 -5.00 -68.91
C ALA A 311 66.10 -4.58 -68.61
N LEU A 312 66.45 -4.42 -67.32
CA LEU A 312 67.81 -4.15 -66.89
C LEU A 312 68.73 -5.36 -67.18
N HIS A 313 68.29 -6.56 -66.84
CA HIS A 313 69.04 -7.80 -67.09
C HIS A 313 69.26 -8.09 -68.59
N ASP A 314 68.24 -7.86 -69.41
CA ASP A 314 68.31 -8.00 -70.87
C ASP A 314 69.27 -6.98 -71.49
N SER A 315 69.35 -5.78 -70.91
CA SER A 315 70.32 -4.77 -71.33
C SER A 315 71.78 -5.14 -70.96
N GLU A 316 71.97 -5.83 -69.82
CA GLU A 316 73.27 -6.35 -69.38
C GLU A 316 73.75 -7.56 -70.20
N THR A 317 72.81 -8.37 -70.72
CA THR A 317 73.09 -9.54 -71.55
C THR A 317 73.14 -9.24 -73.05
N GLY A 318 72.78 -8.00 -73.45
CA GLY A 318 72.91 -7.49 -74.83
C GLY A 318 71.72 -7.80 -75.73
N ILE A 319 70.56 -8.11 -75.17
CA ILE A 319 69.31 -8.33 -75.90
C ILE A 319 68.69 -6.96 -76.23
N PRO A 320 68.39 -6.64 -77.50
CA PRO A 320 67.82 -5.35 -77.87
C PRO A 320 66.32 -5.32 -77.53
N HIS A 321 65.93 -4.37 -76.68
CA HIS A 321 64.53 -4.05 -76.39
C HIS A 321 63.86 -3.39 -77.58
N SER A 322 62.58 -3.70 -77.81
CA SER A 322 61.79 -2.98 -78.80
C SER A 322 61.53 -1.55 -78.31
N GLU A 323 61.40 -0.62 -79.26
CA GLU A 323 61.07 0.77 -78.94
C GLU A 323 59.67 0.92 -78.32
N GLU A 324 58.78 -0.05 -78.57
CA GLU A 324 57.45 -0.15 -77.98
C GLU A 324 57.50 -0.54 -76.49
N GLU A 325 58.35 -1.51 -76.12
CA GLU A 325 58.58 -1.92 -74.71
C GLU A 325 59.23 -0.80 -73.89
N MET A 326 60.18 -0.08 -74.50
CA MET A 326 60.83 1.07 -73.85
C MET A 326 59.85 2.23 -73.66
N GLN A 327 58.97 2.51 -74.64
CA GLN A 327 57.93 3.53 -74.50
C GLN A 327 56.85 3.15 -73.48
N ALA A 328 56.47 1.87 -73.39
CA ALA A 328 55.51 1.39 -72.40
C ALA A 328 56.05 1.60 -70.97
N MET A 329 57.27 1.17 -70.69
CA MET A 329 57.92 1.37 -69.38
C MET A 329 58.09 2.86 -69.01
N HIS A 330 58.32 3.74 -69.99
CA HIS A 330 58.36 5.18 -69.76
C HIS A 330 56.99 5.75 -69.38
N ARG A 331 55.91 5.30 -70.02
CA ARG A 331 54.55 5.69 -69.64
C ARG A 331 54.18 5.21 -68.24
N ASP A 332 54.48 3.94 -67.92
CA ASP A 332 54.21 3.39 -66.60
C ASP A 332 54.98 4.13 -65.49
N THR A 333 56.22 4.54 -65.78
CA THR A 333 57.02 5.38 -64.87
C THR A 333 56.40 6.78 -64.66
N ASP A 334 55.77 7.36 -65.68
CA ASP A 334 55.07 8.64 -65.57
C ASP A 334 53.73 8.53 -64.80
N GLU A 335 53.11 7.34 -64.77
CA GLU A 335 51.87 7.05 -64.03
C GLU A 335 52.10 6.68 -62.55
N LEU A 336 53.32 6.27 -62.17
CA LEU A 336 53.67 5.92 -60.79
C LEU A 336 53.25 6.96 -59.73
N PRO A 337 53.44 8.28 -59.92
CA PRO A 337 53.01 9.27 -58.93
C PRO A 337 51.50 9.29 -58.69
N ALA A 338 50.70 9.02 -59.72
CA ALA A 338 49.24 8.95 -59.60
C ALA A 338 48.82 7.69 -58.84
N ILE A 339 49.40 6.53 -59.17
CA ILE A 339 49.14 5.26 -58.47
C ILE A 339 49.54 5.37 -56.99
N MET A 340 50.66 6.02 -56.68
CA MET A 340 51.10 6.25 -55.30
C MET A 340 50.15 7.17 -54.54
N ALA A 341 49.63 8.23 -55.18
CA ALA A 341 48.64 9.10 -54.57
C ALA A 341 47.32 8.37 -54.29
N GLU A 342 46.86 7.49 -55.18
CA GLU A 342 45.70 6.63 -54.98
C GLU A 342 45.92 5.65 -53.81
N LEU A 343 47.10 5.02 -53.71
CA LEU A 343 47.47 4.16 -52.58
C LEU A 343 47.48 4.91 -51.24
N GLU A 344 47.94 6.16 -51.22
CA GLU A 344 47.91 7.01 -50.02
C GLU A 344 46.47 7.38 -49.62
N GLU A 345 45.62 7.72 -50.59
CA GLU A 345 44.19 8.00 -50.37
C GLU A 345 43.43 6.78 -49.85
N ASP A 346 43.66 5.61 -50.45
CA ASP A 346 43.08 4.35 -50.03
C ASP A 346 43.50 3.99 -48.59
N ALA A 347 44.78 4.15 -48.26
CA ALA A 347 45.29 3.94 -46.91
C ALA A 347 44.65 4.91 -45.91
N HIS A 348 44.39 6.16 -46.31
CA HIS A 348 43.72 7.15 -45.47
C HIS A 348 42.24 6.79 -45.24
N SER A 349 41.53 6.36 -46.28
CA SER A 349 40.14 5.90 -46.20
C SER A 349 39.97 4.70 -45.25
N ILE A 350 40.90 3.74 -45.32
CA ILE A 350 40.95 2.60 -44.38
C ILE A 350 41.17 3.07 -42.94
N GLN A 351 42.04 4.05 -42.74
CA GLN A 351 42.30 4.60 -41.42
C GLN A 351 41.08 5.35 -40.86
N GLU A 352 40.37 6.15 -41.66
CA GLU A 352 39.16 6.86 -41.24
C GLU A 352 38.03 5.87 -40.87
N ALA A 353 37.86 4.80 -41.64
CA ALA A 353 36.91 3.74 -41.32
C ALA A 353 37.24 3.04 -40.00
N HIS A 354 38.53 2.76 -39.76
CA HIS A 354 39.01 2.20 -38.49
C HIS A 354 38.71 3.13 -37.30
N GLU A 355 39.02 4.42 -37.42
CA GLU A 355 38.78 5.42 -36.37
C GLU A 355 37.29 5.52 -36.01
N LYS A 356 36.39 5.47 -37.01
CA LYS A 356 34.94 5.42 -36.78
C LYS A 356 34.51 4.17 -36.00
N LEU A 357 35.10 3.00 -36.29
CA LEU A 357 34.81 1.77 -35.56
C LEU A 357 35.31 1.82 -34.11
N VAL A 358 36.49 2.39 -33.88
CA VAL A 358 37.05 2.58 -32.53
C VAL A 358 36.16 3.52 -31.70
N LEU A 359 35.73 4.65 -32.28
CA LEU A 359 34.79 5.57 -31.61
C LEU A 359 33.45 4.90 -31.29
N ALA A 360 32.91 4.10 -32.21
CA ALA A 360 31.69 3.34 -31.96
C ALA A 360 31.88 2.31 -30.83
N LYS A 361 33.05 1.68 -30.75
CA LYS A 361 33.40 0.72 -29.70
C LYS A 361 33.46 1.38 -28.32
N THR A 362 34.12 2.54 -28.21
CA THR A 362 34.20 3.27 -26.94
C THR A 362 32.82 3.75 -26.49
N ALA A 363 32.01 4.29 -27.41
CA ALA A 363 30.64 4.70 -27.10
C ALA A 363 29.76 3.52 -26.63
N ALA A 364 29.84 2.36 -27.29
CA ALA A 364 29.11 1.17 -26.89
C ALA A 364 29.57 0.62 -25.53
N GLN A 365 30.86 0.78 -25.19
CA GLN A 365 31.40 0.40 -23.89
C GLN A 365 30.91 1.32 -22.77
N GLU A 366 30.95 2.63 -22.96
CA GLU A 366 30.40 3.61 -22.01
C GLU A 366 28.90 3.37 -21.76
N GLN A 367 28.17 3.06 -22.83
CA GLN A 367 26.76 2.69 -22.78
C GLN A 367 26.50 1.40 -21.99
N LEU A 368 27.37 0.39 -22.14
CA LEU A 368 27.30 -0.84 -21.35
C LEU A 368 27.55 -0.57 -19.86
N ASP A 369 28.51 0.29 -19.53
CA ASP A 369 28.83 0.64 -18.16
C ASP A 369 27.72 1.46 -17.49
N ALA A 370 27.08 2.38 -18.22
CA ALA A 370 25.86 3.05 -17.77
C ALA A 370 24.72 2.04 -17.52
N SER A 371 24.54 1.07 -18.41
CA SER A 371 23.52 0.03 -18.25
C SER A 371 23.76 -0.87 -17.02
N ARG A 372 25.02 -1.11 -16.65
CA ARG A 372 25.38 -1.82 -15.41
C ARG A 372 24.96 -1.05 -14.16
N SER A 373 25.23 0.26 -14.12
CA SER A 373 24.75 1.11 -13.03
C SER A 373 23.22 1.06 -12.89
N THR A 374 22.49 1.05 -14.00
CA THR A 374 21.03 0.90 -13.96
C THR A 374 20.57 -0.47 -13.43
N LEU A 375 21.35 -1.54 -13.65
CA LEU A 375 21.06 -2.84 -13.06
C LEU A 375 21.30 -2.83 -11.54
N ASP A 376 22.36 -2.16 -11.07
CA ASP A 376 22.61 -1.98 -9.64
C ASP A 376 21.45 -1.21 -8.96
N ASP A 377 20.94 -0.15 -9.62
CA ASP A 377 19.77 0.59 -9.14
C ASP A 377 18.50 -0.28 -9.11
N LEU A 378 18.34 -1.21 -10.07
CA LEU A 378 17.23 -2.15 -10.09
C LEU A 378 17.31 -3.22 -9.00
N ASP A 379 18.52 -3.66 -8.65
CA ASP A 379 18.73 -4.59 -7.54
C ASP A 379 18.36 -3.92 -6.20
N GLU A 380 18.78 -2.66 -5.99
CA GLU A 380 18.35 -1.87 -4.82
C GLU A 380 16.82 -1.70 -4.80
N LEU A 381 16.21 -1.40 -5.94
CA LEU A 381 14.74 -1.34 -6.05
C LEU A 381 14.11 -2.70 -5.69
N GLY A 382 14.68 -3.81 -6.14
CA GLY A 382 14.24 -5.17 -5.82
C GLY A 382 14.22 -5.43 -4.31
N ASP A 383 15.26 -5.03 -3.59
CA ASP A 383 15.34 -5.14 -2.12
C ASP A 383 14.26 -4.28 -1.44
N ILE A 384 14.13 -3.02 -1.85
CA ILE A 384 13.10 -2.09 -1.31
C ILE A 384 11.69 -2.66 -1.54
N MET A 385 11.43 -3.20 -2.73
CA MET A 385 10.13 -3.75 -3.08
C MET A 385 9.82 -5.04 -2.33
N SER A 386 10.82 -5.88 -2.09
CA SER A 386 10.69 -7.09 -1.27
C SER A 386 10.34 -6.72 0.18
N ASP A 387 11.03 -5.73 0.75
CA ASP A 387 10.72 -5.17 2.07
C ASP A 387 9.31 -4.57 2.13
N MET A 388 8.91 -3.84 1.08
CA MET A 388 7.56 -3.27 0.98
C MET A 388 6.49 -4.36 0.92
N LEU A 389 6.72 -5.41 0.15
CA LEU A 389 5.79 -6.52 0.03
C LEU A 389 5.65 -7.27 1.35
N GLN A 390 6.75 -7.52 2.06
CA GLN A 390 6.74 -8.14 3.38
C GLN A 390 5.97 -7.27 4.39
N LYS A 391 6.30 -5.97 4.48
CA LYS A 391 5.57 -5.04 5.34
C LYS A 391 4.09 -4.98 5.02
N GLN A 392 3.72 -5.05 3.73
CA GLN A 392 2.31 -5.09 3.32
C GLN A 392 1.62 -6.36 3.78
N GLN A 393 2.28 -7.52 3.70
CA GLN A 393 1.75 -8.79 4.20
C GLN A 393 1.57 -8.77 5.72
N ASP A 394 2.56 -8.25 6.45
CA ASP A 394 2.49 -8.12 7.91
C ASP A 394 1.32 -7.22 8.32
N VAL A 395 1.13 -6.09 7.62
CA VAL A 395 0.00 -5.18 7.86
C VAL A 395 -1.33 -5.85 7.52
N GLU A 396 -1.42 -6.60 6.42
CA GLU A 396 -2.64 -7.36 6.10
C GLU A 396 -3.00 -8.33 7.23
N ALA A 397 -2.03 -9.13 7.69
CA ALA A 397 -2.25 -10.09 8.78
C ALA A 397 -2.63 -9.40 10.10
N ASP A 398 -1.93 -8.31 10.47
CA ASP A 398 -2.25 -7.53 11.67
C ASP A 398 -3.66 -6.92 11.59
N CYS A 399 -4.03 -6.36 10.44
CA CYS A 399 -5.35 -5.77 10.22
C CYS A 399 -6.46 -6.83 10.26
N GLU A 400 -6.24 -8.00 9.66
CA GLU A 400 -7.19 -9.12 9.72
C GLU A 400 -7.45 -9.56 11.17
N ASN A 401 -6.39 -9.73 11.96
CA ASN A 401 -6.50 -10.06 13.38
C ASN A 401 -7.23 -8.97 14.20
N LEU A 402 -6.93 -7.69 13.93
CA LEU A 402 -7.58 -6.57 14.62
C LEU A 402 -9.05 -6.44 14.23
N LEU A 403 -9.40 -6.63 12.96
CA LEU A 403 -10.79 -6.62 12.49
C LEU A 403 -11.59 -7.77 13.12
N GLU A 404 -11.00 -8.96 13.27
CA GLU A 404 -11.65 -10.06 13.98
C GLU A 404 -11.91 -9.72 15.45
N ALA A 405 -10.93 -9.17 16.16
CA ALA A 405 -11.09 -8.74 17.54
C ALA A 405 -12.16 -7.64 17.69
N LEU A 406 -12.15 -6.66 16.77
CA LEU A 406 -13.16 -5.61 16.71
C LEU A 406 -14.57 -6.16 16.44
N GLN A 407 -14.70 -7.16 15.55
CA GLN A 407 -15.96 -7.84 15.30
C GLN A 407 -16.48 -8.54 16.57
N GLN A 408 -15.60 -9.21 17.31
CA GLN A 408 -15.97 -9.86 18.59
C GLN A 408 -16.46 -8.85 19.62
N ARG A 409 -15.80 -7.69 19.76
CA ARG A 409 -16.28 -6.62 20.65
C ARG A 409 -17.62 -6.04 20.21
N LEU A 410 -17.84 -5.93 18.90
CA LEU A 410 -19.09 -5.41 18.36
C LEU A 410 -20.28 -6.36 18.62
N LEU A 411 -20.04 -7.66 18.78
CA LEU A 411 -21.04 -8.61 19.27
C LEU A 411 -21.42 -8.36 20.73
N VAL A 412 -20.48 -7.90 21.57
CA VAL A 412 -20.78 -7.53 22.96
C VAL A 412 -21.68 -6.29 23.02
N VAL A 413 -21.46 -5.31 22.13
CA VAL A 413 -22.33 -4.13 22.00
C VAL A 413 -23.75 -4.54 21.56
N GLU A 414 -23.86 -5.47 20.63
CA GLU A 414 -25.14 -6.02 20.16
C GLU A 414 -25.89 -6.78 21.27
N ASP A 415 -25.17 -7.60 22.06
CA ASP A 415 -25.72 -8.28 23.24
C ASP A 415 -26.18 -7.30 24.31
N LEU A 416 -25.40 -6.24 24.60
CA LEU A 416 -25.81 -5.16 25.49
C LEU A 416 -27.12 -4.51 25.03
N HIS A 417 -27.21 -4.16 23.75
CA HIS A 417 -28.44 -3.62 23.16
C HIS A 417 -29.62 -4.58 23.38
N HIS A 418 -29.46 -5.87 23.08
CA HIS A 418 -30.53 -6.86 23.28
C HIS A 418 -30.95 -6.96 24.74
N ARG A 419 -29.99 -7.00 25.68
CA ARG A 419 -30.27 -7.02 27.12
C ARG A 419 -31.04 -5.78 27.58
N PHE A 420 -30.71 -4.59 27.07
CA PHE A 420 -31.45 -3.38 27.43
C PHE A 420 -32.85 -3.33 26.85
N VAL A 421 -33.06 -3.84 25.63
CA VAL A 421 -34.41 -4.00 25.06
C VAL A 421 -35.24 -4.98 25.91
N GLN A 422 -34.66 -6.11 26.32
CA GLN A 422 -35.32 -7.07 27.19
C GLN A 422 -35.61 -6.48 28.58
N TYR A 423 -34.67 -5.72 29.15
CA TYR A 423 -34.83 -5.04 30.43
C TYR A 423 -36.01 -4.06 30.38
N GLN A 424 -36.07 -3.22 29.35
CA GLN A 424 -37.18 -2.29 29.11
C GLN A 424 -38.52 -3.03 29.02
N SER A 425 -38.60 -4.08 28.19
CA SER A 425 -39.81 -4.89 28.02
C SER A 425 -40.24 -5.57 29.32
N SER A 426 -39.29 -6.08 30.10
CA SER A 426 -39.55 -6.73 31.39
C SER A 426 -40.07 -5.75 32.43
N PHE A 427 -39.53 -4.53 32.46
CA PHE A 427 -40.03 -3.47 33.33
C PHE A 427 -41.48 -3.09 32.97
N HIS A 428 -41.81 -2.95 31.69
CA HIS A 428 -43.19 -2.72 31.26
C HIS A 428 -44.15 -3.82 31.74
N LYS A 429 -43.74 -5.09 31.61
CA LYS A 429 -44.53 -6.24 32.10
C LYS A 429 -44.67 -6.22 33.62
N LEU A 430 -43.63 -5.82 34.36
CA LEU A 430 -43.68 -5.65 35.81
C LEU A 430 -44.73 -4.62 36.21
N LEU A 431 -44.79 -3.46 35.54
CA LEU A 431 -45.78 -2.42 35.84
C LEU A 431 -47.23 -2.92 35.66
N ILE A 432 -47.49 -3.67 34.58
CA ILE A 432 -48.79 -4.28 34.32
C ILE A 432 -49.12 -5.34 35.38
N GLU A 433 -48.16 -6.16 35.77
CA GLU A 433 -48.35 -7.19 36.78
C GLU A 433 -48.65 -6.60 38.16
N ILE A 434 -47.98 -5.51 38.56
CA ILE A 434 -48.29 -4.81 39.81
C ILE A 434 -49.71 -4.22 39.78
N ALA A 435 -50.11 -3.62 38.66
CA ALA A 435 -51.47 -3.10 38.50
C ALA A 435 -52.53 -4.22 38.59
N ARG A 436 -52.26 -5.38 37.98
CA ARG A 436 -53.13 -6.56 38.04
C ARG A 436 -53.30 -7.08 39.47
N ARG A 437 -52.20 -7.21 40.24
CA ARG A 437 -52.25 -7.65 41.63
C ARG A 437 -53.04 -6.69 42.51
N ARG A 438 -52.86 -5.39 42.28
CA ARG A 438 -53.62 -4.36 42.99
C ARG A 438 -55.12 -4.45 42.70
N GLN A 439 -55.51 -4.63 41.43
CA GLN A 439 -56.92 -4.80 41.06
C GLN A 439 -57.55 -6.03 41.74
N TYR A 440 -56.81 -7.14 41.82
CA TYR A 440 -57.25 -8.32 42.55
C TYR A 440 -57.46 -8.02 44.03
N ARG A 441 -56.48 -7.38 44.68
CA ARG A 441 -56.57 -6.97 46.09
C ARG A 441 -57.79 -6.09 46.35
N GLU A 442 -57.97 -5.03 45.58
CA GLU A 442 -59.10 -4.10 45.72
C GLU A 442 -60.46 -4.81 45.49
N SER A 443 -60.51 -5.77 44.55
CA SER A 443 -61.72 -6.57 44.31
C SER A 443 -62.02 -7.50 45.47
N ALA A 444 -61.01 -8.13 46.06
CA ALA A 444 -61.16 -8.99 47.23
C ALA A 444 -61.57 -8.18 48.47
N GLU A 445 -60.92 -7.05 48.73
CA GLU A 445 -61.25 -6.12 49.81
C GLU A 445 -62.70 -5.64 49.70
N LYS A 446 -63.14 -5.24 48.50
CA LYS A 446 -64.53 -4.82 48.25
C LYS A 446 -65.56 -5.92 48.56
N ILE A 447 -65.24 -7.19 48.27
CA ILE A 447 -66.10 -8.32 48.61
C ILE A 447 -66.16 -8.50 50.13
N VAL A 448 -65.03 -8.43 50.82
CA VAL A 448 -64.96 -8.53 52.29
C VAL A 448 -65.73 -7.39 52.96
N GLU A 449 -65.52 -6.14 52.52
CA GLU A 449 -66.26 -4.97 52.99
C GLU A 449 -67.77 -5.13 52.77
N GLY A 450 -68.18 -5.62 51.59
CA GLY A 450 -69.58 -5.90 51.28
C GLY A 450 -70.19 -6.99 52.18
N LEU A 451 -69.44 -8.06 52.45
CA LEU A 451 -69.87 -9.13 53.36
C LEU A 451 -70.00 -8.64 54.80
N MET A 452 -69.02 -7.86 55.29
CA MET A 452 -69.08 -7.26 56.62
C MET A 452 -70.28 -6.31 56.75
N ALA A 453 -70.52 -5.45 55.75
CA ALA A 453 -71.66 -4.55 55.74
C ALA A 453 -73.01 -5.29 55.77
N GLN A 454 -73.11 -6.41 55.04
CA GLN A 454 -74.31 -7.26 55.08
C GLN A 454 -74.50 -7.95 56.44
N LEU A 455 -73.43 -8.47 57.04
CA LEU A 455 -73.47 -9.09 58.37
C LEU A 455 -73.85 -8.09 59.46
N ASP A 456 -73.33 -6.86 59.39
CA ASP A 456 -73.68 -5.78 60.32
C ASP A 456 -75.15 -5.35 60.15
N ALA A 457 -75.64 -5.22 58.90
CA ALA A 457 -77.04 -4.92 58.63
C ALA A 457 -77.97 -5.98 59.21
N MET A 458 -77.74 -7.27 58.90
CA MET A 458 -78.52 -8.38 59.45
C MET A 458 -78.47 -8.44 60.99
N SER A 459 -77.31 -8.19 61.57
CA SER A 459 -77.15 -8.16 63.03
C SER A 459 -77.90 -7.01 63.67
N SER A 460 -77.99 -5.85 63.00
CA SER A 460 -78.74 -4.69 63.49
C SER A 460 -80.25 -4.89 63.36
N GLU A 461 -80.73 -5.49 62.27
CA GLU A 461 -82.13 -5.84 62.07
C GLU A 461 -82.60 -6.88 63.09
N GLU A 462 -81.84 -7.95 63.31
CA GLU A 462 -82.15 -8.97 64.33
C GLU A 462 -82.12 -8.37 65.75
N ARG A 463 -81.17 -7.47 66.04
CA ARG A 463 -81.14 -6.75 67.32
C ARG A 463 -82.40 -5.93 67.51
N GLN A 464 -82.82 -5.17 66.49
CA GLN A 464 -84.04 -4.37 66.54
C GLN A 464 -85.26 -5.25 66.79
N MET A 465 -85.39 -6.38 66.08
CA MET A 465 -86.51 -7.31 66.29
C MET A 465 -86.53 -7.89 67.71
N ARG A 466 -85.36 -8.22 68.29
CA ARG A 466 -85.26 -8.69 69.69
C ARG A 466 -85.62 -7.59 70.70
N GLU A 467 -85.16 -6.36 70.45
CA GLU A 467 -85.47 -5.20 71.28
C GLU A 467 -86.97 -4.88 71.26
N ASP A 468 -87.59 -4.89 70.08
CA ASP A 468 -89.03 -4.67 69.90
C ASP A 468 -89.84 -5.77 70.61
N PHE A 469 -89.46 -7.03 70.45
CA PHE A 469 -90.10 -8.16 71.14
C PHE A 469 -89.98 -8.06 72.66
N ASN A 470 -88.78 -7.71 73.16
CA ASN A 470 -88.56 -7.57 74.59
C ASN A 470 -89.29 -6.34 75.17
N ALA A 471 -89.40 -5.25 74.40
CA ALA A 471 -90.18 -4.08 74.78
C ALA A 471 -91.68 -4.39 74.88
N GLU A 472 -92.23 -5.19 73.97
CA GLU A 472 -93.66 -5.52 73.94
C GLU A 472 -94.03 -6.61 74.97
N HIS A 473 -93.21 -7.66 75.10
CA HIS A 473 -93.57 -8.86 75.86
C HIS A 473 -92.70 -9.11 77.10
N GLY A 474 -91.51 -8.52 77.19
CA GLY A 474 -90.53 -8.81 78.24
C GLY A 474 -91.03 -8.58 79.67
N ALA A 475 -91.86 -7.55 79.88
CA ALA A 475 -92.45 -7.25 81.20
C ALA A 475 -93.36 -8.36 81.74
N HIS A 476 -93.86 -9.24 80.88
CA HIS A 476 -94.78 -10.33 81.22
C HIS A 476 -94.10 -11.71 81.27
N ILE A 477 -92.80 -11.78 80.97
CA ILE A 477 -92.03 -13.04 80.94
C ILE A 477 -91.04 -13.04 82.12
N PRO A 478 -91.22 -13.92 83.11
CA PRO A 478 -90.24 -14.12 84.17
C PRO A 478 -88.86 -14.44 83.61
N THR A 479 -87.83 -13.77 84.13
CA THR A 479 -86.45 -13.82 83.64
C THR A 479 -85.83 -15.24 83.68
N ASP A 480 -86.40 -16.15 84.47
CA ASP A 480 -85.97 -17.53 84.66
C ASP A 480 -86.51 -18.53 83.63
N ILE A 481 -87.50 -18.16 82.80
CA ILE A 481 -88.05 -19.04 81.76
C ILE A 481 -87.12 -19.16 80.55
N CYS A 482 -86.43 -18.09 80.16
CA CYS A 482 -85.55 -18.06 79.00
C CYS A 482 -84.33 -17.18 79.25
N LEU A 483 -83.22 -17.81 79.67
CA LEU A 483 -81.97 -17.12 80.03
C LEU A 483 -81.29 -16.39 78.86
N CYS A 484 -81.71 -16.67 77.62
CA CYS A 484 -81.12 -16.08 76.41
C CYS A 484 -81.98 -14.99 75.76
N ILE A 485 -83.12 -14.62 76.35
CA ILE A 485 -84.07 -13.66 75.77
C ILE A 485 -83.47 -12.25 75.61
N GLU A 486 -82.52 -11.86 76.47
CA GLU A 486 -81.80 -10.58 76.42
C GLU A 486 -80.45 -10.67 75.68
N ASN A 487 -80.05 -11.84 75.19
CA ASN A 487 -78.75 -11.99 74.56
C ASN A 487 -78.69 -11.22 73.22
N PRO A 488 -77.64 -10.41 72.99
CA PRO A 488 -77.45 -9.76 71.71
C PRO A 488 -77.22 -10.81 70.61
N PRO A 489 -77.52 -10.50 69.33
CA PRO A 489 -77.22 -11.40 68.23
C PRO A 489 -75.71 -11.66 68.12
N THR A 490 -75.36 -12.87 67.67
CA THR A 490 -73.97 -13.28 67.47
C THR A 490 -73.29 -12.37 66.45
N ARG A 491 -72.14 -11.79 66.83
CA ARG A 491 -71.32 -10.99 65.92
C ARG A 491 -70.37 -11.88 65.14
N TRP A 492 -70.24 -11.60 63.85
CA TRP A 492 -69.31 -12.27 62.95
C TRP A 492 -68.24 -11.27 62.51
N GLU A 493 -66.99 -11.72 62.40
CA GLU A 493 -65.86 -10.92 61.93
C GLU A 493 -65.12 -11.69 60.83
N VAL A 494 -64.75 -10.99 59.76
CA VAL A 494 -63.99 -11.55 58.63
C VAL A 494 -62.62 -10.90 58.65
N VAL A 495 -61.59 -11.70 58.91
CA VAL A 495 -60.19 -11.25 58.98
C VAL A 495 -59.33 -12.01 57.97
N PRO A 496 -58.19 -11.44 57.53
CA PRO A 496 -57.19 -12.18 56.77
C PRO A 496 -56.76 -13.46 57.49
N TRP A 497 -56.33 -14.47 56.71
CA TRP A 497 -55.89 -15.74 57.28
C TRP A 497 -54.77 -15.54 58.29
N ALA A 498 -54.76 -16.35 59.34
CA ALA A 498 -53.81 -16.19 60.45
C ALA A 498 -52.36 -16.28 59.98
N GLY A 499 -51.62 -15.18 60.11
CA GLY A 499 -50.22 -15.05 59.69
C GLY A 499 -50.01 -14.26 58.39
N ASP A 500 -51.06 -13.99 57.62
CA ASP A 500 -50.96 -13.19 56.39
C ASP A 500 -51.03 -11.69 56.72
N VAL A 501 -50.07 -10.94 56.17
CA VAL A 501 -50.06 -9.47 56.23
C VAL A 501 -50.74 -8.93 54.96
N PRO A 502 -51.60 -7.91 55.05
CA PRO A 502 -52.20 -7.27 53.88
C PRO A 502 -51.11 -6.83 52.89
N GLU A 503 -51.23 -7.22 51.63
CA GLU A 503 -50.25 -6.90 50.60
C GLU A 503 -50.23 -5.38 50.36
N VAL A 504 -49.06 -4.73 50.55
CA VAL A 504 -48.87 -3.31 50.26
C VAL A 504 -48.15 -3.17 48.93
N LEU A 505 -48.90 -2.83 47.88
CA LEU A 505 -48.36 -2.62 46.53
C LEU A 505 -48.20 -1.12 46.23
N PRO A 506 -47.13 -0.73 45.51
CA PRO A 506 -46.95 0.65 45.10
C PRO A 506 -48.03 1.10 44.11
N VAL A 507 -48.38 2.38 44.18
CA VAL A 507 -49.34 3.00 43.25
C VAL A 507 -48.66 3.19 41.90
N VAL A 508 -49.26 2.61 40.87
CA VAL A 508 -48.93 2.89 39.47
C VAL A 508 -49.96 3.88 38.94
N ASP A 509 -49.49 5.01 38.42
CA ASP A 509 -50.37 6.01 37.84
C ASP A 509 -51.04 5.48 36.55
N ALA A 510 -52.31 5.81 36.34
CA ALA A 510 -53.13 5.28 35.25
C ALA A 510 -52.65 5.73 33.86
N ASP A 511 -51.99 6.89 33.77
CA ASP A 511 -51.41 7.41 32.53
C ASP A 511 -50.19 6.60 32.07
N LEU A 512 -49.36 6.14 33.01
CA LEU A 512 -48.27 5.20 32.71
C LEU A 512 -48.81 3.88 32.17
N LEU A 513 -49.84 3.31 32.80
CA LEU A 513 -50.48 2.06 32.33
C LEU A 513 -51.11 2.21 30.93
N ALA A 514 -51.70 3.37 30.63
CA ALA A 514 -52.28 3.66 29.32
C ALA A 514 -51.20 3.77 28.23
N GLN A 515 -50.07 4.42 28.52
CA GLN A 515 -48.94 4.51 27.60
C GLN A 515 -48.31 3.14 27.33
N LEU A 516 -48.20 2.31 28.36
CA LEU A 516 -47.61 0.96 28.28
C LEU A 516 -48.48 -0.03 27.49
N THR A 517 -49.80 0.02 27.69
CA THR A 517 -50.74 -0.81 26.93
C THR A 517 -50.77 -0.41 25.45
N ALA A 518 -50.66 0.89 25.13
CA ALA A 518 -50.51 1.36 23.76
C ALA A 518 -49.17 0.91 23.13
N PHE A 519 -48.07 0.99 23.89
CA PHE A 519 -46.73 0.57 23.46
C PHE A 519 -46.65 -0.93 23.18
N LEU A 520 -47.15 -1.78 24.08
CA LEU A 520 -47.17 -3.24 23.89
C LEU A 520 -48.12 -3.68 22.77
N PHE A 521 -49.22 -2.95 22.56
CA PHE A 521 -50.11 -3.20 21.42
C PHE A 521 -49.41 -2.93 20.09
N LEU A 522 -48.61 -1.85 19.99
CA LEU A 522 -47.79 -1.55 18.81
C LEU A 522 -46.69 -2.60 18.58
N LEU A 523 -46.01 -3.06 19.62
CA LEU A 523 -45.00 -4.12 19.51
C LEU A 523 -45.60 -5.46 19.04
N CYS A 524 -46.78 -5.85 19.55
CA CYS A 524 -47.47 -7.08 19.14
C CYS A 524 -47.99 -7.02 17.68
N LEU A 525 -48.23 -5.82 17.14
CA LEU A 525 -48.59 -5.64 15.73
C LEU A 525 -47.35 -5.71 14.82
N GLY A 526 -46.21 -5.19 15.28
CA GLY A 526 -44.93 -5.29 14.55
C GLY A 526 -44.41 -6.73 14.41
N GLU A 527 -44.56 -7.57 15.45
CA GLU A 527 -44.18 -8.99 15.38
C GLU A 527 -45.04 -9.82 14.42
N ARG A 528 -46.28 -9.41 14.13
CA ARG A 528 -47.14 -10.10 13.14
C ARG A 528 -46.81 -9.79 11.69
N GLU A 529 -46.18 -8.65 11.40
CA GLU A 529 -45.81 -8.29 10.01
C GLU A 529 -44.46 -8.89 9.58
N VAL A 530 -43.58 -9.28 10.52
CA VAL A 530 -42.26 -9.88 10.20
C VAL A 530 -42.29 -11.41 10.16
N GLY A 531 -43.26 -12.07 10.81
CA GLY A 531 -43.41 -13.54 10.83
C GLY A 531 -44.00 -14.19 9.55
N GLY A 532 -44.25 -13.41 8.48
CA GLY A 532 -44.94 -13.88 7.27
C GLY A 532 -44.06 -14.56 6.21
N ARG A 533 -42.76 -14.75 6.44
CA ARG A 533 -41.88 -15.48 5.50
C ARG A 533 -41.01 -16.52 6.21
N GLY A 534 -41.59 -17.71 6.33
CA GLY A 534 -40.97 -19.03 6.19
C GLY A 534 -39.64 -19.29 6.88
N SER A 535 -39.68 -20.13 7.91
CA SER A 535 -38.68 -21.20 8.08
C SER A 535 -39.21 -22.26 9.03
N ASP A 536 -39.54 -23.42 8.47
CA ASP A 536 -39.61 -24.69 9.19
C ASP A 536 -38.22 -25.02 9.72
N TYR A 537 -37.97 -24.83 11.02
CA TYR A 537 -37.05 -25.69 11.76
C TYR A 537 -37.62 -25.95 13.14
N ALA A 538 -37.95 -27.23 13.36
CA ALA A 538 -38.43 -27.77 14.61
C ALA A 538 -37.36 -27.71 15.70
N TRP A 539 -37.77 -27.26 16.89
CA TRP A 539 -37.43 -27.85 18.17
C TRP A 539 -38.73 -28.09 18.95
#